data_AF-A0AA88R0J3-F1
#
_entry.id   AF-A0AA88R0J3-F1
#
_cell.length_a   1.000
_cell.length_b   1.000
_cell.length_c   1.000
_cell.angle_alpha   90.00
_cell.angle_beta   90.00
_cell.angle_gamma   90.00
#
_symmetry.space_group_name_H-M   'P 1'
#
loop_
_entity.id
_entity.type
_entity.pdbx_description
1 polymer ?
#
loop_
_entity_poly.entity_id
_entity_poly.type
_entity_poly.pdbx_seq_one_letter_code
_entity_poly.pdbx_strand_id
1 'polypeptide(L)'
;LVGNRTYVPTTWQILFDLKDIDQTGDYTLQLALASATTAELQVRINDPNAERPYFTTGLIGKDNAIARHGIHGLYWMYSVYISGSHLQTGTNTIFLTQPRGGSPFKGIMYDYIRLEQPPQTN
;
A
#
# COMPACT_ATOMS: atom_id res chain seq x y z
N LEU A 1 -19.00 3.77 -5.66
CA LEU A 1 -20.00 3.40 -6.68
C LEU A 1 -20.19 4.58 -7.61
N VAL A 2 -20.05 4.42 -8.93
CA VAL A 2 -20.32 5.51 -9.90
C VAL A 2 -21.26 4.97 -10.97
N GLY A 3 -22.34 5.71 -11.27
CA GLY A 3 -23.15 5.68 -12.50
C GLY A 3 -23.89 4.41 -12.89
N ASN A 4 -23.40 3.22 -12.56
CA ASN A 4 -23.93 1.93 -13.03
C ASN A 4 -23.72 0.77 -12.03
N ARG A 5 -23.64 1.06 -10.73
CA ARG A 5 -23.46 0.08 -9.63
C ARG A 5 -22.19 -0.80 -9.74
N THR A 6 -21.18 -0.37 -10.48
CA THR A 6 -19.90 -1.08 -10.58
C THR A 6 -18.97 -0.70 -9.43
N TYR A 7 -18.31 -1.70 -8.86
CA TYR A 7 -17.21 -1.51 -7.91
C TYR A 7 -15.97 -1.06 -8.69
N VAL A 8 -15.36 0.03 -8.26
CA VAL A 8 -14.24 0.68 -8.93
C VAL A 8 -12.95 0.51 -8.11
N PRO A 9 -11.77 0.70 -8.71
CA PRO A 9 -10.53 0.84 -7.97
C PRO A 9 -10.64 1.79 -6.77
N THR A 10 -9.90 1.50 -5.72
CA THR A 10 -9.86 2.33 -4.51
C THR A 10 -8.41 2.67 -4.16
N THR A 11 -8.18 3.93 -3.79
CA THR A 11 -6.88 4.41 -3.35
C THR A 11 -6.99 5.03 -1.96
N TRP A 12 -6.18 4.55 -1.03
CA TRP A 12 -5.95 5.19 0.26
C TRP A 12 -4.72 6.10 0.17
N GLN A 13 -4.74 7.20 0.92
CA GLN A 13 -3.63 8.14 1.01
C GLN A 13 -3.15 8.20 2.45
N ILE A 14 -1.85 8.03 2.66
CA ILE A 14 -1.19 8.20 3.95
C ILE A 14 -0.34 9.46 3.84
N LEU A 15 -0.76 10.54 4.50
CA LEU A 15 -0.06 11.81 4.54
C LEU A 15 0.77 11.87 5.81
N PHE A 16 2.03 12.26 5.70
CA PHE A 16 2.96 12.37 6.83
C PHE A 16 4.07 13.38 6.54
N ASP A 17 4.63 13.96 7.60
CA ASP A 17 5.71 14.93 7.49
C ASP A 17 7.05 14.33 7.93
N LEU A 18 8.11 14.62 7.18
CA LEU A 18 9.50 14.29 7.54
C LEU A 18 10.29 15.58 7.77
N LYS A 19 10.99 15.66 8.92
CA LYS A 19 11.82 16.83 9.27
C LYS A 19 13.18 16.81 8.59
N ASP A 20 13.73 15.61 8.41
CA ASP A 20 15.02 15.38 7.79
C ASP A 20 15.00 14.04 7.05
N ILE A 21 15.80 13.94 6.00
CA ILE A 21 15.84 12.78 5.11
C ILE A 21 17.28 12.42 4.79
N ASP A 22 17.61 11.16 5.05
CA ASP A 22 18.79 10.57 4.46
C ASP A 22 18.48 10.22 3.00
N GLN A 23 18.91 11.10 2.09
CA GLN A 23 18.68 10.94 0.65
C GLN A 23 19.41 9.72 0.06
N THR A 24 20.41 9.19 0.77
CA THR A 24 21.23 8.07 0.32
C THR A 24 20.79 6.74 0.91
N GLY A 25 20.07 6.76 2.03
CA GLY A 25 19.57 5.58 2.72
C GLY A 25 18.26 5.07 2.16
N ASP A 26 18.01 3.78 2.40
CA ASP A 26 16.74 3.12 2.08
C ASP A 26 15.84 3.05 3.31
N TYR A 27 14.68 3.70 3.20
CA TYR A 27 13.60 3.59 4.17
C TYR A 27 12.85 2.29 3.91
N THR A 28 12.35 1.64 4.96
CA THR A 28 11.58 0.40 4.80
C THR A 28 10.13 0.63 5.14
N LEU A 29 9.25 0.52 4.14
CA LEU A 29 7.80 0.47 4.33
C LEU A 29 7.37 -0.99 4.52
N GLN A 30 7.00 -1.34 5.75
CA GLN A 30 6.40 -2.62 6.11
C GLN A 30 4.89 -2.57 5.89
N LEU A 31 4.37 -3.57 5.16
CA LEU A 31 2.96 -3.72 4.85
C LEU A 31 2.49 -5.13 5.24
N ALA A 32 1.71 -5.21 6.30
CA ALA A 32 1.04 -6.41 6.74
C ALA A 32 -0.44 -6.39 6.36
N LEU A 33 -0.88 -7.46 5.68
CA LEU A 33 -2.25 -7.67 5.27
C LEU A 33 -2.82 -8.86 6.03
N ALA A 34 -3.87 -8.63 6.83
CA ALA A 34 -4.62 -9.69 7.51
C ALA A 34 -5.30 -10.65 6.52
N SER A 35 -5.64 -10.18 5.32
CA SER A 35 -6.25 -10.96 4.24
C SER A 35 -6.24 -10.18 2.93
N ALA A 36 -6.34 -10.89 1.81
CA ALA A 36 -6.68 -10.31 0.51
C ALA A 36 -7.64 -11.24 -0.26
N THR A 37 -8.52 -10.66 -1.08
CA THR A 37 -9.44 -11.43 -1.93
C THR A 37 -9.38 -10.90 -3.35
N THR A 38 -8.76 -11.65 -4.28
CA THR A 38 -8.59 -11.29 -5.71
C THR A 38 -8.19 -9.81 -5.89
N ALA A 39 -7.19 -9.39 -5.12
CA ALA A 39 -6.76 -8.02 -5.03
C ALA A 39 -5.32 -7.87 -5.53
N GLU A 40 -4.89 -6.63 -5.70
CA GLU A 40 -3.51 -6.27 -5.98
C GLU A 40 -3.26 -4.98 -5.21
N LEU A 41 -2.13 -4.89 -4.51
CA LEU A 41 -1.71 -3.66 -3.86
C LEU A 41 -0.63 -3.00 -4.71
N GLN A 42 -0.89 -1.78 -5.15
CA GLN A 42 0.08 -0.90 -5.78
C GLN A 42 0.45 0.24 -4.82
N VAL A 43 1.74 0.47 -4.63
CA VAL A 43 2.27 1.57 -3.82
C VAL A 43 2.85 2.63 -4.75
N ARG A 44 2.46 3.89 -4.56
CA ARG A 44 3.09 5.06 -5.19
C ARG A 44 3.51 6.06 -4.12
N ILE A 45 4.58 6.80 -4.39
CA ILE A 45 5.19 7.75 -3.46
C ILE A 45 5.13 9.13 -4.11
N ASN A 46 4.50 10.10 -3.43
CA ASN A 46 4.38 11.52 -3.78
C ASN A 46 3.67 11.86 -5.11
N ASP A 47 3.67 10.97 -6.11
CA ASP A 47 2.90 11.10 -7.35
C ASP A 47 1.88 9.96 -7.49
N PRO A 48 0.57 10.23 -7.35
CA PRO A 48 -0.46 9.21 -7.54
C PRO A 48 -0.62 8.75 -8.99
N ASN A 49 -0.15 9.55 -9.96
CA ASN A 49 -0.32 9.30 -11.39
C ASN A 49 0.94 8.73 -12.05
N ALA A 50 1.98 8.42 -11.26
CA ALA A 50 3.19 7.78 -11.75
C ALA A 50 2.83 6.55 -12.61
N GLU A 51 3.35 6.51 -13.84
CA GLU A 51 3.01 5.51 -14.86
C GLU A 51 3.22 4.09 -14.32
N ARG A 52 4.33 3.87 -13.62
CA ARG A 52 4.64 2.62 -12.94
C ARG A 52 4.49 2.80 -11.42
N PRO A 53 3.79 1.87 -10.73
CA PRO A 53 3.81 1.89 -9.28
C PRO A 53 5.23 1.61 -8.78
N TYR A 54 5.59 2.21 -7.65
CA TYR A 54 6.88 1.97 -7.01
C TYR A 54 7.02 0.50 -6.58
N PHE A 55 5.92 -0.08 -6.11
CA PHE A 55 5.81 -1.49 -5.76
C PHE A 55 4.44 -2.04 -6.14
N THR A 56 4.38 -3.31 -6.54
CA THR A 56 3.12 -4.04 -6.72
C THR A 56 3.25 -5.47 -6.20
N THR A 57 2.21 -5.97 -5.55
CA THR A 57 2.12 -7.38 -5.14
C THR A 57 1.78 -8.32 -6.30
N GLY A 58 1.34 -7.76 -7.44
CA GLY A 58 0.58 -8.53 -8.42
C GLY A 58 -0.75 -9.04 -7.83
N LEU A 59 -1.39 -9.98 -8.52
CA LEU A 59 -2.63 -10.59 -8.04
C LEU A 59 -2.36 -11.47 -6.82
N ILE A 60 -2.96 -11.08 -5.70
CA ILE A 60 -2.94 -11.81 -4.43
C ILE A 60 -4.36 -12.10 -3.96
N GLY A 61 -4.46 -12.97 -2.96
CA GLY A 61 -5.73 -13.28 -2.32
C GLY A 61 -6.53 -14.36 -3.03
N LYS A 62 -6.55 -15.54 -2.42
CA LYS A 62 -7.45 -16.66 -2.76
C LYS A 62 -8.30 -17.08 -1.55
N ASP A 63 -8.32 -16.25 -0.51
CA ASP A 63 -9.17 -16.45 0.67
C ASP A 63 -10.45 -15.60 0.57
N ASN A 64 -11.45 -15.96 1.38
CA ASN A 64 -12.78 -15.36 1.37
C ASN A 64 -13.12 -14.67 2.70
N ALA A 65 -12.11 -14.23 3.47
CA ALA A 65 -12.36 -13.63 4.79
C ALA A 65 -13.27 -12.39 4.69
N ILE A 66 -13.03 -11.52 3.71
CA ILE A 66 -13.85 -10.32 3.46
C ILE A 66 -15.32 -10.69 3.21
N ALA A 67 -15.59 -11.64 2.32
CA ALA A 67 -16.95 -12.07 1.98
C ALA A 67 -17.69 -12.73 3.16
N ARG A 68 -16.94 -13.31 4.10
CA ARG A 68 -17.49 -13.93 5.31
C ARG A 68 -17.54 -12.99 6.51
N HIS A 69 -17.19 -11.71 6.32
CA HIS A 69 -17.01 -10.74 7.41
C HIS A 69 -16.05 -11.26 8.51
N GLY A 70 -15.06 -12.05 8.11
CA GLY A 70 -13.96 -12.46 8.98
C GLY A 70 -13.03 -11.29 9.25
N ILE A 71 -12.21 -11.42 10.29
CA ILE A 71 -11.21 -10.41 10.69
C ILE A 71 -9.77 -10.78 10.28
N HIS A 72 -9.58 -11.98 9.73
CA HIS A 72 -8.28 -12.48 9.29
C HIS A 72 -8.46 -13.64 8.30
N GLY A 73 -7.53 -13.78 7.36
CA GLY A 73 -7.49 -14.78 6.30
C GLY A 73 -6.07 -15.28 6.08
N LEU A 74 -5.61 -15.32 4.83
CA LEU A 74 -4.20 -15.59 4.56
C LEU A 74 -3.39 -14.32 4.82
N TYR A 75 -2.43 -14.41 5.73
CA TYR A 75 -1.57 -13.29 6.08
C TYR A 75 -0.49 -13.04 5.02
N TRP A 76 -0.24 -11.76 4.72
CA TRP A 76 0.82 -11.33 3.80
C TRP A 76 1.68 -10.28 4.49
N MET A 77 3.00 -10.38 4.34
CA MET A 77 3.95 -9.39 4.83
C MET A 77 4.88 -8.97 3.70
N TYR A 78 4.98 -7.67 3.44
CA TYR A 78 5.86 -7.10 2.42
C TYR A 78 6.76 -6.04 3.02
N SER A 79 8.05 -6.10 2.66
CA SER A 79 9.03 -5.04 2.90
C SER A 79 9.27 -4.30 1.58
N VAL A 80 8.95 -3.01 1.54
CA VAL A 80 9.20 -2.14 0.38
C VAL A 80 10.32 -1.17 0.72
N TYR A 81 11.45 -1.30 0.03
CA TYR A 81 12.61 -0.42 0.20
C TYR A 81 12.44 0.85 -0.64
N ILE A 82 12.25 1.98 0.03
CA ILE A 82 12.04 3.30 -0.57
C ILE A 82 13.34 4.09 -0.43
N SER A 83 14.02 4.37 -1.55
CA SER A 83 15.19 5.26 -1.52
C SER A 83 14.76 6.63 -1.00
N GLY A 84 15.54 7.21 -0.09
CA GLY A 84 15.30 8.53 0.47
C GLY A 84 15.17 9.63 -0.60
N SER A 85 15.76 9.43 -1.78
CA SER A 85 15.60 10.30 -2.96
C SER A 85 14.15 10.43 -3.47
N HIS A 86 13.25 9.51 -3.13
CA HIS A 86 11.82 9.58 -3.45
C HIS A 86 10.99 10.32 -2.39
N LEU A 87 11.60 10.67 -1.26
CA LEU A 87 10.98 11.40 -0.15
C LEU A 87 11.46 12.85 -0.14
N GLN A 88 10.67 13.73 0.48
CA GLN A 88 10.98 15.17 0.57
C GLN A 88 10.80 15.72 1.99
N THR A 89 11.64 16.67 2.39
CA THR A 89 11.45 17.36 3.67
C THR A 89 10.10 18.09 3.67
N GLY A 90 9.34 17.95 4.75
CA GLY A 90 7.93 18.35 4.82
C GLY A 90 6.99 17.21 4.45
N THR A 91 5.89 17.54 3.79
CA THR A 91 4.79 16.61 3.54
C THR A 91 5.10 15.62 2.43
N ASN A 92 4.90 14.34 2.72
CA ASN A 92 4.92 13.23 1.78
C ASN A 92 3.56 12.55 1.74
N THR A 93 3.29 11.81 0.66
CA THR A 93 2.10 10.98 0.55
C THR A 93 2.44 9.60 0.00
N ILE A 94 2.03 8.55 0.70
CA ILE A 94 2.03 7.18 0.19
C ILE A 94 0.62 6.85 -0.28
N PHE A 95 0.49 6.44 -1.54
CA PHE A 95 -0.76 5.99 -2.13
C PHE A 95 -0.82 4.47 -2.17
N LEU A 96 -1.83 3.90 -1.54
CA LEU A 96 -2.10 2.46 -1.54
C LEU A 96 -3.32 2.20 -2.42
N THR A 97 -3.07 1.71 -3.64
CA THR A 97 -4.12 1.50 -4.64
C THR A 97 -4.44 0.03 -4.78
N GLN A 98 -5.71 -0.30 -4.64
CA GLN A 98 -6.29 -1.55 -5.13
C GLN A 98 -6.91 -1.24 -6.50
N PRO A 99 -6.34 -1.75 -7.61
CA PRO A 99 -6.79 -1.41 -8.96
C PRO A 99 -7.90 -2.33 -9.49
N ARG A 100 -8.33 -3.34 -8.73
CA ARG A 100 -9.24 -4.40 -9.21
C ARG A 100 -10.66 -4.19 -8.71
N GLY A 101 -11.50 -3.57 -9.54
CA GLY A 101 -12.93 -3.43 -9.30
C GLY A 101 -13.78 -4.67 -9.69
N GLY A 102 -15.08 -4.44 -9.82
CA GLY A 102 -16.07 -5.38 -10.34
C GLY A 102 -16.78 -6.27 -9.31
N SER A 103 -16.32 -6.33 -8.06
CA SER A 103 -17.00 -7.10 -7.00
C SER A 103 -16.87 -6.40 -5.64
N PRO A 104 -17.90 -6.47 -4.77
CA PRO A 104 -17.84 -5.93 -3.40
C PRO A 104 -16.78 -6.59 -2.53
N PHE A 105 -16.40 -7.83 -2.85
CA PHE A 105 -15.51 -8.63 -2.01
C PHE A 105 -14.06 -8.59 -2.47
N LYS A 106 -13.77 -7.91 -3.60
CA LYS A 106 -12.38 -7.69 -3.99
C LYS A 106 -11.79 -6.61 -3.10
N GLY A 107 -10.80 -6.97 -2.30
CA GLY A 107 -10.27 -6.04 -1.33
C GLY A 107 -9.05 -6.55 -0.60
N ILE A 108 -8.50 -5.65 0.20
CA ILE A 108 -7.35 -5.85 1.07
C ILE A 108 -7.78 -5.51 2.48
N MET A 109 -7.42 -6.36 3.43
CA MET A 109 -7.58 -6.10 4.85
C MET A 109 -6.20 -5.81 5.43
N TYR A 110 -5.96 -4.57 5.84
CA TYR A 110 -4.70 -4.17 6.46
C TYR A 110 -4.68 -4.58 7.92
N ASP A 111 -3.52 -5.04 8.38
CA ASP A 111 -3.25 -5.30 9.80
C ASP A 111 -2.32 -4.21 10.36
N TYR A 112 -1.16 -4.04 9.71
CA TYR A 112 -0.11 -3.16 10.20
C TYR A 112 0.64 -2.48 9.06
N ILE A 113 0.95 -1.19 9.24
CA ILE A 113 1.73 -0.38 8.31
C ILE A 113 2.77 0.38 9.12
N ARG A 114 4.04 0.30 8.73
CA ARG A 114 5.14 1.02 9.39
C ARG A 114 6.14 1.52 8.35
N LEU A 115 6.57 2.76 8.49
CA LEU A 115 7.72 3.30 7.77
C LEU A 115 8.90 3.38 8.74
N GLU A 116 10.01 2.78 8.36
CA GLU A 116 11.26 2.74 9.13
C GLU A 116 12.32 3.61 8.44
N GLN A 117 13.08 4.36 9.23
CA GLN A 117 14.24 5.10 8.73
C GLN A 117 15.42 4.15 8.44
N PRO A 118 16.37 4.56 7.60
CA PRO A 118 17.61 3.82 7.39
C PRO A 118 18.36 3.58 8.71
N PRO A 119 19.12 2.48 8.84
CA PRO A 119 19.97 2.25 10.01
C PRO A 119 20.95 3.41 10.17
N GLN A 120 21.10 3.92 11.40
CA GLN A 120 22.14 4.93 11.67
C GLN A 120 23.51 4.27 11.54
N THR A 121 24.35 4.78 10.64
CA THR A 121 25.78 4.48 10.66
C THR A 121 26.42 5.27 11.79
N ASN A 122 26.95 4.55 12.79
CA ASN A 122 27.77 5.13 13.86
C ASN A 122 29.12 5.63 13.34
#